data_AF-A0A2K3NMC6-F1
#
_entry.id   AF-A0A2K3NMC6-F1
#
_cell.length_a   1.000
_cell.length_b   1.000
_cell.length_c   1.000
_cell.angle_alpha   90.00
_cell.angle_beta   90.00
_cell.angle_gamma   90.00
#
_symmetry.space_group_name_H-M   'P 1'
#
loop_
_entity.id
_entity.type
_entity.pdbx_description
1 polymer ?
#
loop_
_entity_poly.entity_id
_entity_poly.type
_entity_poly.pdbx_seq_one_letter_code
_entity_poly.pdbx_strand_id
1 'polypeptide(L)'
;MEQRLANCVQLTVNEKQFIENALLSELRVDGRGPLEYRKLSIKFGKDDGSAEVQLGETRVMSFVSAQLVQPYKDRPNEGTLSIFTEFSPMADPSFEPGRPGESAVELGRIIDRGLRESRAIDTESLCILSAKLVWAIRIDIHILDNAG
;
A
#
# COMPACT_ATOMS: atom_id res chain seq x y z
N MET A 1 -12.34 -17.55 -15.76
CA MET A 1 -11.03 -17.82 -16.39
C MET A 1 -10.02 -17.05 -15.57
N GLU A 2 -9.29 -17.73 -14.69
CA GLU A 2 -8.16 -17.12 -13.98
C GLU A 2 -7.13 -16.69 -15.02
N GLN A 3 -6.86 -15.39 -15.10
CA GLN A 3 -5.66 -14.91 -15.77
C GLN A 3 -4.48 -15.47 -14.98
N ARG A 4 -3.89 -16.56 -15.50
CA ARG A 4 -2.61 -17.04 -14.99
C ARG A 4 -1.60 -15.92 -15.16
N LEU A 5 -1.20 -15.30 -14.05
CA LEU A 5 -0.04 -14.42 -13.99
C LEU A 5 1.14 -15.17 -14.63
N ALA A 6 1.68 -14.64 -15.72
CA ALA A 6 2.62 -15.35 -16.58
C ALA A 6 3.94 -15.74 -15.88
N ASN A 7 4.22 -15.17 -14.70
CA ASN A 7 5.47 -15.31 -13.96
C ASN A 7 5.30 -15.77 -12.50
N CYS A 8 4.22 -16.48 -12.13
CA CYS A 8 4.13 -17.04 -10.77
C CYS A 8 5.18 -18.13 -10.54
N VAL A 9 6.00 -17.95 -9.50
CA VAL A 9 6.91 -18.99 -8.99
C VAL A 9 6.06 -20.22 -8.65
N GLN A 10 6.29 -21.33 -9.37
CA GLN A 10 5.62 -22.58 -9.06
C GLN A 10 6.34 -23.28 -7.91
N LEU A 11 5.65 -23.41 -6.78
CA LEU A 11 6.14 -24.19 -5.65
C LEU A 11 6.24 -25.67 -6.05
N THR A 12 7.37 -26.29 -5.72
CA THR A 12 7.55 -27.72 -5.91
C THR A 12 6.69 -28.50 -4.91
N VAL A 13 6.38 -29.76 -5.25
CA VAL A 13 5.58 -30.64 -4.37
C VAL A 13 6.27 -30.81 -3.01
N ASN A 14 7.60 -30.91 -2.99
CA ASN A 14 8.37 -31.07 -1.76
C ASN A 14 8.33 -29.81 -0.88
N GLU A 15 8.46 -28.62 -1.46
CA GLU A 15 8.36 -27.35 -0.71
C GLU A 15 6.97 -27.21 -0.10
N LYS A 16 5.91 -27.52 -0.86
CA LYS A 16 4.55 -27.48 -0.34
C LYS A 16 4.36 -28.42 0.85
N GLN A 17 4.77 -29.70 0.72
CA GLN A 17 4.66 -30.67 1.80
C GLN A 17 5.50 -30.27 3.02
N PHE A 18 6.68 -29.69 2.80
CA PHE A 18 7.54 -29.20 3.88
C PHE A 18 6.87 -28.07 4.67
N ILE A 19 6.28 -27.09 3.98
CA ILE A 19 5.57 -25.98 4.62
C ILE A 19 4.36 -26.50 5.41
N GLU A 20 3.59 -27.43 4.86
CA GLU A 20 2.44 -28.04 5.54
C GLU A 20 2.87 -28.76 6.84
N ASN A 21 3.94 -29.55 6.80
CA ASN A 21 4.47 -30.25 7.97
C ASN A 21 5.04 -29.29 9.03
N ALA A 22 5.70 -28.20 8.61
CA ALA A 22 6.20 -27.19 9.53
C ALA A 22 5.05 -26.48 10.27
N LEU A 23 3.97 -26.14 9.57
CA LEU A 23 2.78 -25.52 10.16
C LEU A 23 2.08 -26.43 11.18
N LEU A 24 2.04 -27.74 10.94
CA LEU A 24 1.54 -28.72 11.93
C LEU A 24 2.39 -28.75 13.21
N SER A 25 3.65 -28.37 13.12
CA SER A 25 4.57 -28.25 14.25
C SER A 25 4.61 -26.84 14.84
N GLU A 26 3.65 -25.98 14.48
CA GLU A 26 3.55 -24.56 14.88
C GLU A 26 4.79 -23.71 14.53
N LEU A 27 5.58 -24.13 13.53
CA LEU A 27 6.79 -23.43 13.10
C LEU A 27 6.62 -22.89 11.68
N ARG A 28 7.07 -21.67 11.43
CA ARG A 28 7.20 -21.12 10.08
C ARG A 28 8.59 -21.41 9.49
N VAL A 29 8.71 -21.31 8.17
CA VAL A 29 9.95 -21.59 7.42
C VAL A 29 11.13 -20.73 7.88
N ASP A 30 10.86 -19.51 8.33
CA ASP A 30 11.85 -18.55 8.84
C ASP A 30 12.04 -18.63 10.37
N GLY A 31 11.49 -19.66 11.02
CA GLY A 31 11.64 -19.92 12.46
C GLY A 31 10.74 -19.11 13.37
N ARG A 32 9.87 -18.25 12.81
CA ARG A 32 8.88 -17.46 13.57
C ARG A 32 7.70 -18.31 14.03
N GLY A 33 7.05 -17.84 15.10
CA GLY A 33 5.75 -18.38 15.51
C GLY A 33 4.62 -18.01 14.52
N PRO A 34 3.45 -18.68 14.58
CA PRO A 34 2.35 -18.43 13.64
C PRO A 34 1.79 -17.00 13.69
N LEU A 35 1.79 -16.38 14.87
CA LEU A 35 1.25 -15.03 15.12
C LEU A 35 2.32 -13.93 15.13
N GLU A 36 3.58 -14.29 14.89
CA GLU A 36 4.69 -13.35 14.98
C GLU A 36 4.91 -12.60 13.65
N TYR A 37 4.99 -11.27 13.72
CA TYR A 37 5.26 -10.43 12.56
C TYR A 37 6.73 -10.49 12.12
N ARG A 38 6.99 -10.13 10.86
CA ARG A 38 8.37 -9.89 10.40
C ARG A 38 8.89 -8.62 11.07
N LYS A 39 10.22 -8.49 11.14
CA LYS A 39 10.86 -7.28 11.66
C LYS A 39 10.43 -6.06 10.84
N LEU A 40 9.81 -5.10 11.53
CA LEU A 40 9.39 -3.82 10.96
C LEU A 40 10.49 -2.77 11.16
N SER A 41 10.82 -2.04 10.09
CA SER A 41 11.72 -0.90 10.10
C SER A 41 11.05 0.25 9.36
N ILE A 42 10.97 1.41 10.00
CA ILE A 42 10.42 2.63 9.42
C ILE A 42 11.55 3.65 9.33
N LYS A 43 11.80 4.17 8.14
CA LYS A 43 12.78 5.22 7.88
C LYS A 43 12.06 6.42 7.28
N PHE A 44 12.27 7.59 7.86
CA PHE A 44 11.76 8.83 7.30
C PHE A 44 12.79 9.41 6.32
N GLY A 45 12.32 10.00 5.23
CA GLY A 45 13.20 10.68 4.30
C GLY A 45 13.72 12.01 4.87
N LYS A 46 14.51 12.71 4.06
CA LYS A 46 15.03 14.03 4.44
C LYS A 46 13.95 15.11 4.41
N ASP A 47 13.02 14.97 3.47
CA ASP A 47 11.92 15.90 3.25
C ASP A 47 10.65 15.37 3.92
N ASP A 48 9.85 16.30 4.43
CA ASP A 48 8.56 16.01 5.03
C ASP A 48 7.62 15.34 4.02
N GLY A 49 6.82 14.39 4.51
CA GLY A 49 5.87 13.65 3.67
C GLY A 49 6.46 12.45 2.94
N SER A 50 7.71 12.05 3.23
CA SER A 50 8.31 10.83 2.69
C SER A 50 8.62 9.80 3.77
N ALA A 51 8.22 8.56 3.54
CA ALA A 51 8.49 7.45 4.47
C ALA A 51 8.75 6.15 3.70
N GLU A 52 9.79 5.45 4.12
CA GLU A 52 10.15 4.11 3.65
C GLU A 52 9.87 3.11 4.77
N VAL A 53 9.04 2.12 4.49
CA VAL A 53 8.67 1.07 5.43
C VAL A 53 9.16 -0.27 4.88
N GLN A 54 9.87 -1.00 5.72
CA GLN A 54 10.37 -2.34 5.43
C GLN A 54 9.79 -3.32 6.44
N LEU A 55 9.09 -4.35 5.94
CA LEU A 55 8.54 -5.45 6.74
C LEU A 55 9.21 -6.76 6.31
N GLY A 56 10.33 -7.08 6.94
CA GLY A 56 11.24 -8.12 6.45
C GLY A 56 11.82 -7.74 5.09
N GLU A 57 11.47 -8.48 4.05
CA GLU A 57 11.92 -8.24 2.67
C GLU A 57 10.96 -7.34 1.88
N THR A 58 9.68 -7.24 2.28
CA THR A 58 8.72 -6.34 1.62
C THR A 58 9.09 -4.89 1.91
N ARG A 59 9.24 -4.07 0.86
CA ARG A 59 9.64 -2.66 0.96
C ARG A 59 8.66 -1.77 0.22
N VAL A 60 8.19 -0.72 0.91
CA VAL A 60 7.22 0.23 0.39
C VAL A 60 7.72 1.64 0.67
N MET A 61 7.63 2.51 -0.34
CA MET A 61 7.92 3.94 -0.22
C MET A 61 6.63 4.72 -0.42
N SER A 62 6.32 5.63 0.49
CA SER A 62 5.17 6.51 0.39
C SER A 62 5.58 7.98 0.35
N PHE A 63 4.89 8.75 -0.49
CA PHE A 63 5.03 10.19 -0.61
C PHE A 63 3.68 10.86 -0.44
N VAL A 64 3.67 11.99 0.28
CA VAL A 64 2.49 12.81 0.48
C VAL A 64 2.75 14.18 -0.12
N SER A 65 1.89 14.60 -1.03
CA SER A 65 1.89 15.93 -1.62
C SER A 65 0.57 16.64 -1.34
N ALA A 66 0.63 17.96 -1.18
CA ALA A 66 -0.54 18.78 -0.89
C ALA A 66 -0.62 19.94 -1.89
N GLN A 67 -1.81 20.19 -2.44
CA GLN A 67 -2.06 21.27 -3.39
C GLN A 67 -3.35 22.02 -3.03
N LEU A 68 -3.43 23.28 -3.40
CA LEU A 68 -4.65 24.08 -3.23
C LEU A 68 -5.55 23.90 -4.44
N VAL A 69 -6.77 23.43 -4.21
CA VAL A 69 -7.76 23.20 -5.27
C VAL A 69 -9.13 23.78 -4.89
N GLN A 70 -9.99 23.93 -5.89
CA GLN A 70 -11.40 24.24 -5.62
C GLN A 70 -12.11 22.99 -5.11
N PRO A 71 -12.86 23.06 -4.00
CA PRO A 71 -13.61 21.92 -3.48
C PRO A 71 -14.72 21.48 -4.44
N TYR A 72 -15.18 20.25 -4.27
CA TYR A 72 -16.37 19.76 -4.97
C TYR A 72 -17.62 20.55 -4.53
N LYS A 73 -18.55 20.74 -5.47
CA LYS A 73 -19.81 21.47 -5.20
C LYS A 73 -20.64 20.82 -4.09
N ASP A 74 -20.58 19.49 -4.00
CA ASP A 74 -21.34 18.72 -3.01
C ASP A 74 -20.78 18.88 -1.59
N ARG A 75 -19.48 19.18 -1.47
CA ARG A 75 -18.76 19.32 -0.19
C ARG A 75 -17.81 20.52 -0.20
N PRO A 76 -18.34 21.75 -0.07
CA PRO A 76 -17.54 22.97 -0.19
C PRO A 76 -16.62 23.25 1.00
N ASN A 77 -16.81 22.56 2.13
CA ASN A 77 -16.09 22.77 3.39
C ASN A 77 -15.08 21.67 3.72
N GLU A 78 -14.89 20.71 2.80
CA GLU A 78 -14.00 19.57 3.03
C GLU A 78 -12.86 19.60 2.00
N GLY A 79 -11.65 19.30 2.46
CA GLY A 79 -10.52 18.96 1.60
C GLY A 79 -10.67 17.57 0.99
N THR A 80 -9.82 17.29 0.00
CA THR A 80 -9.85 16.02 -0.73
C THR A 80 -8.64 15.17 -0.39
N LEU A 81 -8.86 13.88 -0.18
CA LEU A 81 -7.80 12.88 -0.02
C LEU A 81 -7.87 11.90 -1.20
N SER A 82 -6.76 11.73 -1.89
CA SER A 82 -6.60 10.79 -3.01
C SER A 82 -5.40 9.89 -2.77
N ILE A 83 -5.60 8.58 -2.97
CA ILE A 83 -4.56 7.56 -2.75
C ILE A 83 -4.27 6.88 -4.08
N PHE A 84 -3.00 6.82 -4.43
CA PHE A 84 -2.49 6.14 -5.61
C PHE A 84 -1.50 5.08 -5.18
N THR A 85 -1.69 3.87 -5.69
CA THR A 85 -0.88 2.70 -5.42
C THR A 85 -0.29 2.21 -6.73
N GLU A 86 1.03 2.02 -6.76
CA GLU A 86 1.75 1.53 -7.91
C GLU A 86 2.66 0.38 -7.49
N PHE A 87 2.53 -0.75 -8.18
CA PHE A 87 3.51 -1.83 -8.10
C PHE A 87 4.63 -1.56 -9.08
N SER A 88 5.83 -1.31 -8.56
CA SER A 88 6.98 -1.10 -9.43
C SER A 88 7.38 -2.43 -10.08
N PRO A 89 7.78 -2.43 -11.38
CA PRO A 89 8.36 -3.62 -12.01
C PRO A 89 9.64 -4.13 -11.33
N MET A 90 10.26 -3.30 -10.46
CA MET A 90 11.40 -3.74 -9.65
C MET A 90 11.00 -4.64 -8.48
N ALA A 91 9.72 -4.63 -8.08
CA ALA A 91 9.23 -5.36 -6.93
C ALA A 91 8.96 -6.84 -7.23
N ASP A 92 8.50 -7.14 -8.44
CA ASP A 92 8.24 -8.51 -8.89
C ASP A 92 8.30 -8.56 -10.43
N PRO A 93 8.93 -9.56 -11.05
CA PRO A 93 8.93 -9.75 -12.51
C PRO A 93 7.55 -9.94 -13.14
N SER A 94 6.52 -10.23 -12.35
CA SER A 94 5.13 -10.32 -12.81
C SER A 94 4.44 -8.96 -12.97
N PHE A 95 5.04 -7.88 -12.46
CA PHE A 95 4.47 -6.53 -12.57
C PHE A 95 4.91 -5.84 -13.86
N GLU A 96 3.92 -5.52 -14.69
CA GLU A 96 4.15 -4.78 -15.93
C GLU A 96 4.09 -3.26 -15.69
N PRO A 97 5.01 -2.48 -16.29
CA PRO A 97 4.96 -1.03 -16.21
C PRO A 97 3.73 -0.48 -16.93
N GLY A 98 3.13 0.58 -16.37
CA GLY A 98 2.06 1.33 -17.03
C GLY A 98 0.81 1.40 -16.19
N ARG A 99 -0.30 0.87 -16.70
CA ARG A 99 -1.59 0.97 -16.01
C ARG A 99 -1.55 0.15 -14.71
N PRO A 100 -2.03 0.71 -13.58
CA PRO A 100 -2.13 -0.04 -12.34
C PRO A 100 -2.91 -1.35 -12.55
N GLY A 101 -2.30 -2.47 -12.19
CA GLY A 101 -2.94 -3.78 -12.21
C GLY A 101 -4.09 -3.87 -11.22
N GLU A 102 -4.87 -4.94 -11.30
CA GLU A 102 -6.03 -5.16 -10.43
C GLU A 102 -5.67 -5.10 -8.94
N SER A 103 -4.59 -5.78 -8.54
CA SER A 103 -4.08 -5.77 -7.16
C SER A 103 -3.71 -4.36 -6.67
N ALA A 104 -3.19 -3.50 -7.57
CA ALA A 104 -2.84 -2.12 -7.24
C ALA A 104 -4.10 -1.33 -6.88
N VAL A 105 -5.12 -1.43 -7.75
CA VAL A 105 -6.40 -0.74 -7.59
C VAL A 105 -7.14 -1.25 -6.35
N GLU A 106 -7.10 -2.55 -6.10
CA GLU A 106 -7.69 -3.16 -4.90
C GLU A 106 -7.02 -2.62 -3.62
N LEU A 107 -5.67 -2.66 -3.56
CA LEU A 107 -4.91 -2.15 -2.43
C LEU A 107 -5.23 -0.68 -2.15
N GLY A 108 -5.26 0.16 -3.19
CA GLY A 108 -5.59 1.57 -3.07
C GLY A 108 -6.99 1.80 -2.50
N ARG A 109 -7.98 1.00 -2.91
CA ARG A 109 -9.36 1.07 -2.40
C ARG A 109 -9.47 0.62 -0.95
N ILE A 110 -8.73 -0.42 -0.55
CA ILE A 110 -8.72 -0.90 0.84
C ILE A 110 -8.15 0.18 1.75
N ILE A 111 -7.04 0.80 1.36
CA ILE A 111 -6.41 1.87 2.14
C ILE A 111 -7.32 3.11 2.19
N ASP A 112 -7.90 3.53 1.07
CA ASP A 112 -8.81 4.70 1.03
C ASP A 112 -10.02 4.47 1.94
N ARG A 113 -10.63 3.28 1.87
CA ARG A 113 -11.74 2.92 2.77
C ARG A 113 -11.30 2.94 4.23
N GLY A 114 -10.16 2.32 4.55
CA GLY A 114 -9.63 2.28 5.90
C GLY A 114 -9.40 3.67 6.50
N LEU A 115 -8.78 4.59 5.75
CA LEU A 115 -8.52 5.95 6.22
C LEU A 115 -9.79 6.81 6.31
N ARG A 116 -10.71 6.65 5.35
CA ARG A 116 -11.94 7.45 5.28
C ARG A 116 -13.00 7.02 6.30
N GLU A 117 -13.18 5.72 6.50
CA GLU A 117 -14.14 5.18 7.48
C GLU A 117 -13.66 5.39 8.92
N SER A 118 -12.34 5.28 9.16
CA SER A 118 -11.77 5.55 10.48
C SER A 118 -11.74 7.04 10.85
N ARG A 119 -11.99 7.95 9.89
CA ARG A 119 -11.82 9.40 10.06
C ARG A 119 -10.45 9.76 10.64
N ALA A 120 -9.42 9.02 10.23
CA ALA A 120 -8.04 9.24 10.71
C ALA A 120 -7.49 10.61 10.30
N ILE A 121 -8.02 11.19 9.22
CA ILE A 121 -7.67 12.52 8.73
C ILE A 121 -8.94 13.38 8.76
N ASP A 122 -8.86 14.54 9.41
CA ASP A 122 -9.95 15.51 9.45
C ASP A 122 -9.98 16.32 8.15
N THR A 123 -10.96 16.03 7.29
CA THR A 123 -11.13 16.74 6.01
C THR A 123 -11.69 18.15 6.16
N GLU A 124 -12.35 18.48 7.26
CA GLU A 124 -12.87 19.84 7.50
C GLU A 124 -11.74 20.80 7.85
N SER A 125 -10.73 20.32 8.60
CA SER A 125 -9.51 21.08 8.92
C SER A 125 -8.70 21.49 7.68
N LEU A 126 -8.92 20.82 6.55
CA LEU A 126 -8.24 21.08 5.28
C LEU A 126 -8.87 22.23 4.49
N CYS A 127 -9.99 22.79 4.93
CA CYS A 127 -10.65 23.91 4.27
C CYS A 127 -10.04 25.26 4.69
N ILE A 128 -9.59 26.05 3.73
CA ILE A 128 -9.07 27.41 3.98
C ILE A 128 -10.16 28.45 3.73
N LEU A 129 -10.77 28.40 2.53
CA LEU A 129 -11.90 29.25 2.14
C LEU A 129 -13.01 28.36 1.58
N SER A 130 -14.12 28.29 2.31
CA SER A 130 -15.31 27.53 1.91
C SER A 130 -15.71 27.83 0.46
N ALA A 131 -16.01 26.78 -0.30
CA ALA A 131 -16.42 26.80 -1.71
C ALA A 131 -15.38 27.37 -2.71
N LYS A 132 -14.19 27.77 -2.26
CA LYS A 132 -13.17 28.41 -3.10
C LYS A 132 -11.81 27.71 -3.07
N LEU A 133 -11.27 27.46 -1.88
CA LEU A 133 -9.92 26.89 -1.70
C LEU A 133 -9.88 25.89 -0.55
N VAL A 134 -9.54 24.65 -0.87
CA VAL A 134 -9.29 23.57 0.09
C VAL A 134 -7.98 22.86 -0.25
N TRP A 135 -7.37 22.21 0.73
CA TRP A 135 -6.23 21.33 0.48
C TRP A 135 -6.68 20.02 -0.16
N ALA A 136 -6.02 19.66 -1.25
CA ALA A 136 -6.00 18.34 -1.83
C ALA A 136 -4.73 17.61 -1.43
N ILE A 137 -4.87 16.58 -0.60
CA ILE A 137 -3.79 15.69 -0.21
C ILE A 137 -3.78 14.50 -1.16
N ARG A 138 -2.62 14.26 -1.75
CA ARG A 138 -2.34 13.11 -2.59
C ARG A 138 -1.29 12.24 -1.91
N ILE A 139 -1.62 10.97 -1.69
CA ILE A 139 -0.71 9.96 -1.15
C ILE A 139 -0.35 9.01 -2.29
N ASP A 140 0.92 8.96 -2.66
CA ASP A 140 1.47 8.02 -3.62
C ASP A 140 2.22 6.92 -2.86
N ILE A 141 1.84 5.67 -3.10
CA ILE A 141 2.40 4.48 -2.46
C ILE A 141 3.04 3.62 -3.54
N HIS A 142 4.36 3.50 -3.50
CA HIS A 142 5.14 2.70 -4.42
C HIS A 142 5.64 1.43 -3.72
N ILE A 143 5.23 0.28 -4.22
CA ILE A 143 5.78 -1.01 -3.77
C ILE A 143 7.10 -1.25 -4.51
N LEU A 144 8.19 -1.33 -3.74
CA LEU A 144 9.55 -1.48 -4.24
C LEU A 144 10.03 -2.92 -4.22
N ASP A 145 9.57 -3.73 -3.26
CA ASP A 145 9.92 -5.14 -3.14
C ASP A 145 8.70 -5.94 -2.64
N ASN A 146 8.35 -7.03 -3.33
CA ASN A 146 7.18 -7.85 -3.07
C ASN A 146 7.58 -9.25 -2.56
N ALA A 147 7.78 -9.36 -1.25
CA ALA A 147 8.21 -10.61 -0.61
C ALA A 147 7.14 -11.23 0.29
N GLY A 148 5.85 -11.00 0.01
CA GLY A 148 4.75 -11.68 0.71
C GLY A 148 3.45 -10.88 0.76
#